data_AF-A0A4R3Z8N0-F1
#
_entry.id   AF-A0A4R3Z8N0-F1
#
_cell.length_a   1.000
_cell.length_b   1.000
_cell.length_c   1.000
_cell.angle_alpha   90.00
_cell.angle_beta   90.00
_cell.angle_gamma   90.00
#
_symmetry.space_group_name_H-M   'P 1'
#
loop_
_entity.id
_entity.type
_entity.pdbx_description
1 polymer ?
#
loop_
_entity_poly.entity_id
_entity_poly.type
_entity_poly.pdbx_seq_one_letter_code
_entity_poly.pdbx_strand_id
1 'polypeptide(L)'
;MSEFKGTPGPWENVGGWVDSKGKDSKIICAIASVSTQEEGIQEANARLIAAAPELLEALQDMVAIVKKNSYPCPDKPNSTWGRMEAAKAVINKALGEKGDE
;
A
#
# COMPACT_ATOMS: atom_id res chain seq x y z
N MET A 1 -1.94 12.04 -9.24
CA MET A 1 -2.80 11.01 -8.63
C MET A 1 -3.48 11.65 -7.43
N SER A 2 -4.59 11.09 -6.96
CA SER A 2 -5.25 11.60 -5.76
C SER A 2 -4.42 11.31 -4.50
N GLU A 3 -4.70 12.08 -3.46
CA GLU A 3 -4.09 11.93 -2.15
C GLU A 3 -4.82 10.87 -1.32
N PHE A 4 -4.08 10.19 -0.46
CA PHE A 4 -4.65 9.24 0.50
C PHE A 4 -5.47 9.98 1.56
N LYS A 5 -6.74 9.58 1.73
CA LYS A 5 -7.70 10.24 2.64
C LYS A 5 -7.72 9.68 4.07
N GLY A 6 -6.96 8.62 4.34
CA GLY A 6 -6.87 8.00 5.65
C GLY A 6 -5.87 8.72 6.58
N THR A 7 -5.42 8.05 7.63
CA THR A 7 -4.41 8.61 8.55
C THR A 7 -3.08 8.80 7.81
N PRO A 8 -2.55 10.03 7.71
CA PRO A 8 -1.26 10.25 7.05
C PRO A 8 -0.13 9.47 7.73
N GLY A 9 0.86 9.06 6.94
CA GLY A 9 2.12 8.52 7.46
C GLY A 9 2.97 9.59 8.16
N PRO A 10 4.08 9.20 8.81
CA PRO A 10 4.57 7.82 8.92
C PRO A 10 3.83 7.01 9.98
N TRP A 11 3.76 5.69 9.78
CA TRP A 11 3.27 4.75 10.79
C TRP A 11 4.43 3.94 11.36
N GLU A 12 4.24 3.36 12.54
CA GLU A 12 5.23 2.53 13.19
C GLU A 12 4.63 1.26 13.78
N ASN A 13 5.42 0.18 13.79
CA ASN A 13 5.05 -1.05 14.45
C ASN A 13 5.39 -0.97 15.93
N VAL A 14 4.41 -1.27 16.79
CA VAL A 14 4.51 -1.25 18.25
C VAL A 14 4.19 -2.64 18.81
N GLY A 15 4.95 -3.65 18.38
CA GLY A 15 4.86 -5.02 18.90
C GLY A 15 3.56 -5.74 18.55
N GLY A 16 3.22 -5.81 17.26
CA GLY A 16 1.98 -6.41 16.76
C GLY A 16 0.80 -5.43 16.63
N TRP A 17 1.06 -4.15 16.83
CA TRP A 17 0.16 -3.03 16.59
C TRP A 17 0.78 -2.10 15.56
N VAL A 18 -0.05 -1.34 14.85
CA VAL A 18 0.42 -0.26 13.99
C VAL A 18 -0.19 1.04 14.46
N ASP A 19 0.68 2.01 14.70
CA ASP A 19 0.37 3.31 15.28
C ASP A 19 0.84 4.43 14.35
N SER A 20 0.23 5.61 14.42
CA SER A 20 0.78 6.81 13.80
C SER A 20 2.00 7.29 14.58
N LYS A 21 3.11 7.56 13.90
CA LYS A 21 4.32 8.01 14.58
C LYS A 21 4.18 9.44 15.11
N GLY A 22 4.49 9.66 16.39
CA GLY A 22 4.53 11.01 16.99
C GLY A 22 4.08 11.07 18.45
N LYS A 23 4.13 12.28 19.02
CA LYS A 23 3.74 12.53 20.42
C LYS A 23 2.26 12.24 20.69
N ASP A 24 1.40 12.42 19.68
CA ASP A 24 -0.04 12.15 19.75
C ASP A 24 -0.38 10.87 18.95
N SER A 25 0.40 9.81 19.19
CA SER A 25 0.21 8.52 18.52
C SER A 25 -1.24 8.03 18.63
N LYS A 26 -1.79 7.58 17.51
CA LYS A 26 -3.11 6.96 17.40
C LYS A 26 -2.95 5.57 16.82
N ILE A 27 -3.68 4.63 17.39
CA ILE A 27 -3.75 3.27 16.87
C ILE A 27 -4.39 3.31 15.48
N ILE A 28 -3.67 2.77 14.49
CA ILE A 28 -4.15 2.55 13.12
C ILE A 28 -4.86 1.19 13.06
N CYS A 29 -4.21 0.13 13.54
CA CYS A 29 -4.80 -1.21 13.61
C CYS A 29 -4.09 -2.12 14.61
N ALA A 30 -4.81 -3.13 15.10
CA ALA A 30 -4.28 -4.23 15.90
C ALA A 30 -4.21 -5.51 15.04
N ILE A 31 -3.13 -6.28 15.14
CA ILE A 31 -2.99 -7.53 14.40
C ILE A 31 -3.38 -8.69 15.31
N ALA A 32 -4.60 -9.20 15.07
CA ALA A 32 -5.10 -10.36 15.78
C ALA A 32 -4.58 -11.66 15.12
N SER A 33 -4.18 -12.62 15.95
CA SER A 33 -3.92 -13.99 15.52
C SER A 33 -4.93 -14.94 16.13
N VAL A 34 -5.57 -15.74 15.27
CA VAL A 34 -6.63 -16.70 15.64
C VAL A 34 -6.13 -18.12 15.86
N SER A 35 -4.82 -18.36 15.71
CA SER A 35 -4.20 -19.66 15.94
C SER A 35 -2.81 -19.49 16.54
N THR A 36 -2.22 -20.58 17.02
CA THR A 36 -0.82 -20.69 17.47
C THR A 36 0.14 -20.52 16.28
N GLN A 37 0.03 -19.42 15.55
CA GLN A 37 0.95 -19.06 14.48
C GLN A 37 2.38 -19.04 15.03
N GLU A 38 3.35 -19.36 14.17
CA GLU A 38 4.75 -19.24 14.52
C GLU A 38 5.04 -17.84 15.08
N GLU A 39 5.86 -17.81 16.13
CA GLU A 39 6.29 -16.59 16.79
C GLU A 39 6.88 -15.63 15.76
N GLY A 40 6.34 -14.41 15.67
CA GLY A 40 6.85 -13.36 14.78
C GLY A 40 6.08 -13.09 13.48
N ILE A 41 5.06 -13.89 13.10
CA ILE A 41 4.24 -13.58 11.90
C ILE A 41 3.47 -12.25 12.08
N GLN A 42 2.92 -12.01 13.27
CA GLN A 42 2.20 -10.77 13.59
C GLN A 42 3.09 -9.55 13.44
N GLU A 43 4.33 -9.66 13.94
CA GLU A 43 5.36 -8.62 13.85
C GLU A 43 5.77 -8.36 12.39
N ALA A 44 5.91 -9.41 11.58
CA ALA A 44 6.19 -9.27 10.15
C ALA A 44 5.05 -8.55 9.41
N ASN A 45 3.80 -8.91 9.69
CA ASN A 45 2.62 -8.26 9.12
C ASN A 45 2.52 -6.79 9.57
N ALA A 46 2.82 -6.51 10.84
CA ALA A 46 2.84 -5.16 11.40
C ALA A 46 3.85 -4.28 10.71
N ARG A 47 5.06 -4.77 10.47
CA ARG A 47 6.09 -4.05 9.71
C ARG A 47 5.64 -3.72 8.29
N LEU A 48 4.99 -4.66 7.60
CA LEU A 48 4.50 -4.42 6.25
C LEU A 48 3.39 -3.35 6.23
N ILE A 49 2.43 -3.43 7.17
CA ILE A 49 1.34 -2.47 7.27
C ILE A 49 1.87 -1.09 7.67
N ALA A 50 2.82 -1.00 8.62
CA ALA A 50 3.43 0.26 9.04
C ALA A 50 4.15 0.98 7.88
N ALA A 51 4.70 0.24 6.92
CA ALA A 51 5.32 0.81 5.73
C ALA A 51 4.32 1.18 4.61
N ALA A 52 3.01 0.96 4.80
CA ALA A 52 2.03 1.15 3.73
C ALA A 52 1.97 2.58 3.15
N PRO A 53 2.10 3.67 3.95
CA PRO A 53 2.15 5.03 3.40
C PRO A 53 3.33 5.23 2.44
N GLU A 54 4.53 4.84 2.84
CA GLU A 54 5.76 4.96 2.05
C GLU A 54 5.76 4.01 0.84
N LEU A 55 5.18 2.81 0.99
CA LEU A 55 4.98 1.87 -0.11
C LEU A 55 4.00 2.43 -1.15
N LEU A 56 2.93 3.10 -0.72
CA LEU A 56 1.98 3.73 -1.63
C LEU A 56 2.65 4.85 -2.45
N GLU A 57 3.41 5.73 -1.79
CA GLU A 57 4.17 6.80 -2.45
C GLU A 57 5.18 6.24 -3.46
N ALA A 58 5.98 5.24 -3.06
CA ALA A 58 6.96 4.62 -3.94
C ALA A 58 6.30 3.94 -5.16
N LEU A 59 5.17 3.26 -4.97
CA LEU A 59 4.42 2.64 -6.06
C LEU A 59 3.82 3.68 -7.01
N GLN A 60 3.31 4.79 -6.46
CA GLN A 60 2.82 5.91 -7.24
C GLN A 60 3.92 6.48 -8.15
N ASP A 61 5.12 6.70 -7.61
CA ASP A 61 6.28 7.17 -8.38
C ASP A 61 6.68 6.18 -9.47
N MET A 62 6.74 4.88 -9.14
CA MET A 62 7.04 3.84 -10.13
C MET A 62 6.02 3.84 -11.27
N VAL A 63 4.72 3.93 -10.97
CA VAL A 63 3.66 3.99 -11.99
C VAL A 63 3.81 5.24 -12.86
N ALA A 64 4.12 6.40 -12.28
CA ALA A 64 4.33 7.63 -13.03
C ALA A 64 5.53 7.53 -14.00
N ILE A 65 6.65 6.96 -13.54
CA ILE A 65 7.84 6.70 -14.36
C ILE A 65 7.52 5.73 -15.49
N VAL A 66 6.90 4.59 -15.17
CA VAL A 66 6.61 3.55 -16.17
C VAL A 66 5.62 4.06 -17.21
N LYS A 67 4.57 4.78 -16.81
CA LYS A 67 3.58 5.37 -17.71
C LYS A 67 4.22 6.34 -18.70
N LYS A 68 5.19 7.15 -18.28
CA LYS A 68 5.92 8.09 -19.16
C LYS A 68 6.82 7.38 -20.17
N ASN A 69 7.32 6.18 -19.85
CA ASN A 69 8.32 5.46 -20.63
C ASN A 69 7.78 4.20 -21.34
N SER A 70 6.46 3.96 -21.33
CA SER A 70 5.85 2.78 -21.94
C SER A 70 4.81 3.16 -22.99
N TYR A 71 4.72 2.36 -24.05
CA TYR A 71 3.68 2.50 -25.07
C TYR A 71 2.42 1.71 -24.70
N PRO A 72 1.21 2.24 -24.94
CA PRO A 72 -0.02 1.51 -24.75
C PRO A 72 -0.07 0.22 -25.57
N CYS A 73 -0.32 -0.91 -24.91
CA CYS A 73 -0.55 -2.22 -25.54
C CYS A 73 -1.65 -2.98 -24.77
N PRO A 74 -2.93 -2.61 -24.99
CA PRO A 74 -4.06 -3.11 -24.21
C PRO A 74 -4.32 -4.62 -24.40
N ASP A 75 -3.84 -5.20 -25.50
CA ASP A 75 -3.93 -6.62 -25.84
C ASP A 75 -2.88 -7.50 -25.12
N LYS A 76 -1.94 -6.89 -24.39
CA LYS A 76 -0.79 -7.59 -23.78
C LYS A 76 -0.76 -7.38 -22.26
N PRO A 77 -1.52 -8.17 -21.48
CA PRO A 77 -1.63 -7.97 -20.03
C PRO A 77 -0.31 -8.18 -19.27
N ASN A 78 0.60 -8.99 -19.81
CA ASN A 78 1.92 -9.23 -19.22
C ASN A 78 3.01 -8.22 -19.66
N SER A 79 2.68 -7.25 -20.50
CA SER A 79 3.60 -6.19 -20.88
C SER A 79 3.87 -5.21 -19.73
N THR A 80 4.90 -4.37 -19.87
CA THR A 80 5.16 -3.25 -18.97
C THR A 80 3.92 -2.35 -18.80
N TRP A 81 3.18 -2.08 -19.89
CA TRP A 81 1.94 -1.30 -19.85
C TRP A 81 0.83 -2.01 -19.07
N GLY A 82 0.60 -3.30 -19.36
CA GLY A 82 -0.42 -4.10 -18.68
C GLY A 82 -0.18 -4.22 -17.17
N ARG A 83 1.08 -4.43 -16.77
CA ARG A 83 1.49 -4.47 -15.35
C ARG A 83 1.35 -3.11 -14.67
N MET A 84 1.64 -2.02 -15.39
CA MET A 84 1.47 -0.66 -14.88
C MET A 84 -0.02 -0.32 -14.67
N GLU A 85 -0.90 -0.66 -15.61
CA GLU A 85 -2.35 -0.47 -15.43
C GLU A 85 -2.90 -1.32 -14.28
N ALA A 86 -2.40 -2.55 -14.09
CA ALA A 86 -2.75 -3.35 -12.91
C ALA A 86 -2.30 -2.70 -11.59
N ALA A 87 -1.08 -2.16 -11.53
CA ALA A 87 -0.59 -1.44 -10.36
C ALA A 87 -1.44 -0.19 -10.06
N LYS A 88 -1.74 0.59 -11.11
CA LYS A 88 -2.62 1.76 -11.04
C LYS A 88 -4.01 1.42 -10.50
N ALA A 89 -4.60 0.29 -10.93
CA ALA A 89 -5.89 -0.16 -10.43
C ALA A 89 -5.87 -0.45 -8.91
N VAL A 90 -4.82 -1.11 -8.41
CA VAL A 90 -4.66 -1.38 -6.97
C VAL A 90 -4.40 -0.09 -6.17
N ILE A 91 -3.63 0.85 -6.72
CA ILE A 91 -3.43 2.19 -6.13
C ILE A 91 -4.76 2.93 -6.02
N ASN A 92 -5.56 2.97 -7.09
CA ASN A 92 -6.87 3.63 -7.08
C ASN A 92 -7.79 3.02 -6.02
N LYS A 93 -7.81 1.69 -5.91
CA LYS A 93 -8.53 0.99 -4.85
C LYS A 93 -8.06 1.41 -3.46
N ALA A 94 -6.75 1.53 -3.24
CA ALA A 94 -6.18 1.96 -1.95
C ALA A 94 -6.53 3.42 -1.62
N LEU A 95 -6.65 4.29 -2.63
CA LEU A 95 -7.07 5.69 -2.51
C LEU A 95 -8.59 5.86 -2.36
N GLY A 96 -9.37 4.77 -2.48
CA GLY A 96 -10.82 4.80 -2.44
C GLY A 96 -11.46 5.40 -3.70
N GLU A 97 -10.74 5.44 -4.81
CA GLU A 97 -11.31 5.76 -6.12
C GLU A 97 -12.01 4.50 -6.66
N LYS A 98 -13.30 4.62 -7.02
CA LYS A 98 -13.98 3.52 -7.72
C LYS A 98 -13.23 3.28 -9.03
N GLY A 99 -12.80 2.04 -9.25
CA GLY A 99 -12.46 1.62 -10.60
C GLY A 99 -13.69 1.83 -11.47
N ASP A 100 -13.52 2.43 -12.65
CA ASP A 100 -14.57 2.51 -13.65
C ASP A 100 -14.97 1.07 -14.02
N GLU A 101 -16.02 0.55 -13.38
CA GLU A 101 -16.73 -0.69 -13.71
C GLU A 101 -17.95 -0.37 -14.57
#